data_AF-X1AU65-F1
#
_entry.id   AF-X1AU65-F1
#
_cell.length_a   1.000
_cell.length_b   1.000
_cell.length_c   1.000
_cell.angle_alpha   90.00
_cell.angle_beta   90.00
_cell.angle_gamma   90.00
#
_symmetry.space_group_name_H-M   'P 1'
#
loop_
_entity.id
_entity.type
_entity.pdbx_description
1 polymer ?
#
loop_
_entity_poly.entity_id
_entity_poly.type
_entity_poly.pdbx_seq_one_letter_code
_entity_poly.pdbx_strand_id
1 'polypeptide(L)'
;YLVFHGKAEKPVYIYIEDDDVYFKNASAVWGKDVREANRLIREELGDDSIELTTIGPAGENLVRISAIMFSTYSAAARGGGGAVMGSKNLKAIAVKGTKKIELNENEKFNELSVIAKREIMNDSGFEGLSKYGTSGSVSPLNEIYAWPTRNFQKSHFVDADKISGELLVESGRLKKRTACYSCMIGCHRFTETKGDKYKGFGGGPELETINAFGAGTEVSDIDAIIKAGELCNIYGLDTISTGNVIQWAMESYEKGVITKKDTDGIELKFGNSEAMIKMVEKIAYRDGFGDVLAEGVKRAAEKVGKDSWKWAVEGKGLEQSGVDTRVAKGYALAFAVNPRGA
;
A
#
# COMPACT_ATOMS: atom_id res chain seq x y z
N TYR A 1 18.93 -5.89 14.56
CA TYR A 1 17.45 -5.95 14.46
C TYR A 1 16.87 -5.34 15.72
N LEU A 2 15.62 -4.88 15.69
CA LEU A 2 14.89 -4.37 16.86
C LEU A 2 13.76 -5.33 17.20
N VAL A 3 13.58 -5.66 18.49
CA VAL A 3 12.50 -6.54 18.97
C VAL A 3 11.70 -5.82 20.04
N PHE A 4 10.39 -5.69 19.83
CA PHE A 4 9.49 -4.96 20.72
C PHE A 4 8.57 -5.91 21.50
N HIS A 5 8.82 -6.01 22.81
CA HIS A 5 7.94 -6.71 23.75
C HIS A 5 7.05 -5.72 24.51
N GLY A 6 5.95 -6.23 25.08
CA GLY A 6 5.03 -5.41 25.87
C GLY A 6 4.27 -4.35 25.07
N LYS A 7 3.79 -3.34 25.79
CA LYS A 7 3.00 -2.19 25.32
C LYS A 7 3.33 -0.98 26.21
N ALA A 8 3.53 0.19 25.62
CA ALA A 8 3.72 1.41 26.39
C ALA A 8 2.39 1.92 26.98
N GLU A 9 2.42 2.53 28.17
CA GLU A 9 1.20 3.06 28.82
C GLU A 9 0.56 4.22 28.04
N LYS A 10 1.39 5.00 27.34
CA LYS A 10 0.99 6.14 26.51
C LYS A 10 1.66 6.02 25.14
N PRO A 11 1.16 6.72 24.10
CA PRO A 11 1.84 6.83 22.82
C PRO A 11 3.31 7.24 22.95
N VAL A 12 4.20 6.47 22.35
CA VAL A 12 5.65 6.74 22.28
C VAL A 12 6.18 6.62 20.86
N TYR A 13 7.29 7.29 20.57
CA TYR A 13 8.15 6.97 19.44
C TYR A 13 9.56 6.69 19.97
N ILE A 14 10.32 5.89 19.24
CA ILE A 14 11.68 5.53 19.62
C ILE A 14 12.64 6.30 18.72
N TYR A 15 13.62 6.97 19.30
CA TYR A 15 14.71 7.63 18.58
C TYR A 15 16.01 6.88 18.86
N ILE A 16 16.72 6.51 17.80
CA ILE A 16 18.00 5.81 17.87
C ILE A 16 19.04 6.69 17.19
N GLU A 17 20.06 7.10 17.93
CA GLU A 17 21.24 7.81 17.41
C GLU A 17 22.47 6.99 17.74
N ASP A 18 22.97 6.27 16.73
CA ASP A 18 24.08 5.34 16.87
C ASP A 18 23.88 4.31 18.01
N ASP A 19 24.56 4.49 19.15
CA ASP A 19 24.43 3.59 20.32
C ASP A 19 23.31 3.99 21.28
N ASP A 20 22.82 5.22 21.18
CA ASP A 20 21.86 5.77 22.12
C ASP A 20 20.43 5.47 21.66
N VAL A 21 19.61 5.00 22.60
CA VAL A 21 18.20 4.68 22.36
C VAL A 21 17.33 5.47 23.33
N TYR A 22 16.42 6.26 22.78
CA TYR A 22 15.53 7.14 23.53
C TYR A 22 14.06 6.76 23.29
N PHE A 23 13.29 6.66 24.37
CA PHE A 23 11.84 6.57 24.31
C PHE A 23 11.25 7.97 24.49
N LYS A 24 10.58 8.48 23.46
CA LYS A 24 10.04 9.84 23.40
C LYS A 24 8.52 9.81 23.44
N ASN A 25 7.91 10.85 24.00
CA ASN A 25 6.46 10.98 24.01
C ASN A 25 5.95 11.21 22.59
N ALA A 26 4.92 10.47 22.16
CA ALA A 26 4.30 10.64 20.85
C ALA A 26 2.86 11.16 20.92
N SER A 27 2.42 11.70 22.06
CA SER A 27 1.04 12.18 22.23
C SER A 27 0.70 13.32 21.27
N ALA A 28 1.66 14.17 20.91
CA ALA A 28 1.45 15.26 19.96
C ALA A 28 1.29 14.79 18.50
N VAL A 29 1.81 13.62 18.16
CA VAL A 29 1.78 13.04 16.81
C VAL A 29 0.82 11.85 16.68
N TRP A 30 0.24 11.37 17.78
CA TRP A 30 -0.83 10.37 17.77
C TRP A 30 -2.09 10.97 17.14
N GLY A 31 -2.77 10.21 16.28
CA GLY A 31 -3.90 10.69 15.48
C GLY A 31 -3.50 11.45 14.22
N LYS A 32 -2.21 11.81 14.07
CA LYS A 32 -1.70 12.49 12.87
C LYS A 32 -1.44 11.50 11.76
N ASP A 33 -1.68 11.93 10.52
CA ASP A 33 -1.31 11.15 9.36
C ASP A 33 0.22 10.97 9.26
N VAL A 34 0.65 10.04 8.41
CA VAL A 34 2.08 9.68 8.28
C VAL A 34 2.93 10.89 7.88
N ARG A 35 2.46 11.78 7.01
CA ARG A 35 3.24 12.95 6.57
C ARG A 35 3.41 13.94 7.69
N GLU A 36 2.32 14.27 8.37
CA GLU A 36 2.34 15.22 9.47
C GLU A 36 3.17 14.69 10.65
N ALA A 37 3.02 13.41 11.00
CA ALA A 37 3.83 12.78 12.03
C ALA A 37 5.32 12.77 11.69
N ASN A 38 5.70 12.42 10.44
CA ASN A 38 7.10 12.48 9.99
C ASN A 38 7.67 13.89 10.10
N ARG A 39 6.93 14.91 9.63
CA ARG A 39 7.36 16.31 9.67
C ARG A 39 7.56 16.77 11.11
N LEU A 40 6.59 16.53 12.00
CA LEU A 40 6.64 16.95 13.38
C LEU A 40 7.79 16.29 14.17
N ILE A 41 8.06 15.00 13.94
CA ILE A 41 9.18 14.32 14.61
C ILE A 41 10.52 14.89 14.13
N ARG A 42 10.69 15.17 12.83
CA ARG A 42 11.90 15.80 12.30
C ARG A 42 12.11 17.21 12.87
N GLU A 43 11.04 18.00 12.94
CA GLU A 43 11.08 19.34 13.54
C GLU A 43 11.42 19.29 15.04
N GLU A 44 10.86 18.34 15.79
CA GLU A 44 11.18 18.14 17.21
C GLU A 44 12.65 17.77 17.43
N LEU A 45 13.21 16.92 16.57
CA LEU A 45 14.59 16.46 16.66
C LEU A 45 15.59 17.42 16.01
N GLY A 46 15.12 18.36 15.17
CA GLY A 46 15.95 19.35 14.47
C GLY A 46 16.90 18.76 13.42
N ASP A 47 16.55 17.60 12.84
CA ASP A 47 17.44 16.86 11.93
C ASP A 47 16.67 16.20 10.77
N ASP A 48 16.88 16.74 9.57
CA ASP A 48 16.27 16.26 8.32
C ASP A 48 16.94 15.00 7.75
N SER A 49 18.08 14.56 8.29
CA SER A 49 18.77 13.34 7.86
C SER A 49 18.23 12.05 8.49
N ILE A 50 17.38 12.18 9.52
CA ILE A 50 16.77 11.03 10.21
C ILE A 50 15.93 10.21 9.23
N GLU A 51 15.95 8.89 9.36
CA GLU A 51 14.98 8.04 8.66
C GLU A 51 13.93 7.53 9.64
N LEU A 52 12.67 7.50 9.20
CA LEU A 52 11.54 7.15 10.06
C LEU A 52 10.71 6.02 9.48
N THR A 53 10.28 5.15 10.39
CA THR A 53 9.08 4.34 10.19
C THR A 53 7.94 4.90 11.02
N THR A 54 6.71 4.85 10.53
CA THR A 54 5.56 5.46 11.20
C THR A 54 4.29 4.71 10.85
N ILE A 55 3.38 4.56 11.81
CA ILE A 55 2.00 4.15 11.55
C ILE A 55 1.11 5.38 11.38
N GLY A 56 0.15 5.32 10.46
CA GLY A 56 -0.93 6.31 10.40
C GLY A 56 -2.11 5.92 11.30
N PRO A 57 -3.21 6.68 11.24
CA PRO A 57 -4.45 6.40 11.97
C PRO A 57 -4.94 4.95 11.86
N ALA A 58 -4.75 4.27 10.72
CA ALA A 58 -5.18 2.88 10.58
C ALA A 58 -4.44 1.93 11.54
N GLY A 59 -3.14 2.14 11.76
CA GLY A 59 -2.36 1.36 12.73
C GLY A 59 -2.79 1.66 14.17
N GLU A 60 -3.03 2.93 14.48
CA GLU A 60 -3.50 3.38 15.80
C GLU A 60 -4.88 2.81 16.14
N ASN A 61 -5.77 2.73 15.14
CA ASN A 61 -7.11 2.15 15.23
C ASN A 61 -7.13 0.62 15.06
N LEU A 62 -5.97 -0.04 15.03
CA LEU A 62 -5.86 -1.50 14.96
C LEU A 62 -6.55 -2.11 13.73
N VAL A 63 -6.57 -1.40 12.60
CA VAL A 63 -7.07 -1.92 11.33
C VAL A 63 -6.21 -3.11 10.92
N ARG A 64 -6.80 -4.29 10.69
CA ARG A 64 -6.02 -5.53 10.47
C ARG A 64 -5.20 -5.53 9.18
N ILE A 65 -5.56 -4.66 8.25
CA ILE A 65 -4.88 -4.45 6.97
C ILE A 65 -4.03 -3.16 6.97
N SER A 66 -3.59 -2.71 8.15
CA SER A 66 -2.71 -1.54 8.28
C SER A 66 -1.24 -1.85 8.06
N ALA A 67 -0.56 -0.86 7.48
CA ALA A 67 0.84 -0.87 7.09
C ALA A 67 1.73 -0.13 8.10
N ILE A 68 3.01 -0.48 8.11
CA ILE A 68 4.07 0.38 8.64
C ILE A 68 4.67 1.13 7.46
N MET A 69 4.64 2.46 7.51
CA MET A 69 5.17 3.31 6.45
C MET A 69 6.61 3.69 6.74
N PHE A 70 7.43 3.77 5.70
CA PHE A 70 8.82 4.23 5.72
C PHE A 70 8.86 5.55 4.95
N SER A 71 9.38 6.58 5.62
CA SER A 71 9.24 7.97 5.20
C SER A 71 7.75 8.30 4.96
N THR A 72 7.32 8.54 3.72
CA THR A 72 5.91 8.91 3.41
C THR A 72 5.27 8.07 2.30
N TYR A 73 5.95 7.05 1.78
CA TYR A 73 5.51 6.33 0.57
C TYR A 73 5.96 4.87 0.43
N SER A 74 7.05 4.46 1.08
CA SER A 74 7.46 3.05 1.11
C SER A 74 6.72 2.33 2.24
N ALA A 75 6.38 1.05 2.09
CA ALA A 75 5.52 0.37 3.05
C ALA A 75 5.97 -1.08 3.33
N ALA A 76 6.03 -1.44 4.62
CA ALA A 76 5.84 -2.82 5.05
C ALA A 76 4.33 -3.03 5.27
N ALA A 77 3.63 -3.28 4.17
CA ALA A 77 2.19 -3.11 4.11
C ALA A 77 1.37 -4.29 4.65
N ARG A 78 1.69 -5.50 4.19
CA ARG A 78 0.75 -6.63 4.28
C ARG A 78 0.87 -7.40 5.58
N GLY A 79 -0.25 -8.00 6.02
CA GLY A 79 -0.30 -8.85 7.22
C GLY A 79 -0.53 -8.11 8.53
N GLY A 80 -0.85 -6.81 8.50
CA GLY A 80 -1.30 -6.07 9.68
C GLY A 80 -0.19 -5.63 10.63
N GLY A 81 1.03 -5.44 10.14
CA GLY A 81 2.16 -4.96 10.93
C GLY A 81 1.87 -3.61 11.61
N GLY A 82 1.11 -2.73 10.94
CA GLY A 82 0.70 -1.44 11.50
C GLY A 82 -0.15 -1.59 12.76
N ALA A 83 -1.08 -2.53 12.79
CA ALA A 83 -1.96 -2.78 13.93
C ALA A 83 -1.19 -3.39 15.10
N VAL A 84 -0.21 -4.25 14.82
CA VAL A 84 0.68 -4.77 15.88
C VAL A 84 1.48 -3.63 16.50
N MET A 85 2.06 -2.75 15.68
CA MET A 85 2.81 -1.59 16.15
C MET A 85 1.91 -0.62 16.95
N GLY A 86 0.71 -0.32 16.46
CA GLY A 86 -0.27 0.52 17.16
C GLY A 86 -0.78 -0.10 18.46
N SER A 87 -0.97 -1.42 18.53
CA SER A 87 -1.38 -2.12 19.75
C SER A 87 -0.40 -1.95 20.91
N LYS A 88 0.86 -1.65 20.59
CA LYS A 88 1.95 -1.38 21.54
C LYS A 88 2.06 0.09 21.94
N ASN A 89 1.18 0.96 21.44
CA ASN A 89 1.27 2.42 21.55
C ASN A 89 2.59 2.98 20.96
N LEU A 90 3.16 2.30 19.95
CA LEU A 90 4.38 2.74 19.27
C LEU A 90 4.00 3.45 17.98
N LYS A 91 4.17 4.78 17.92
CA LYS A 91 3.83 5.60 16.75
C LYS A 91 4.86 5.51 15.64
N ALA A 92 6.14 5.56 16.01
CA ALA A 92 7.24 5.67 15.06
C ALA A 92 8.56 5.15 15.62
N ILE A 93 9.48 4.85 14.72
CA ILE A 93 10.90 4.60 15.02
C ILE A 93 11.71 5.54 14.13
N ALA A 94 12.44 6.45 14.74
CA ALA A 94 13.35 7.39 14.12
C ALA A 94 14.78 6.89 14.31
N VAL A 95 15.58 6.86 13.25
CA VAL A 95 16.94 6.33 13.28
C VAL A 95 17.89 7.29 12.57
N LYS A 96 19.02 7.56 13.23
CA LYS A 96 20.20 8.18 12.66
C LYS A 96 21.40 7.31 12.98
N GLY A 97 22.10 6.86 11.94
CA GLY A 97 23.30 6.06 12.06
C GLY A 97 24.43 6.70 11.28
N THR A 98 25.58 6.92 11.94
CA THR A 98 26.78 7.48 11.33
C THR A 98 27.93 6.48 11.26
N LYS A 99 27.79 5.36 11.97
CA LYS A 99 28.79 4.29 12.00
C LYS A 99 29.00 3.63 10.64
N LYS A 100 30.26 3.27 10.39
CA LYS A 100 30.65 2.50 9.21
C LYS A 100 30.27 1.03 9.37
N ILE A 101 29.77 0.44 8.29
CA ILE A 101 29.60 -1.02 8.18
C ILE A 101 30.93 -1.59 7.69
N GLU A 102 31.58 -2.41 8.50
CA GLU A 102 32.81 -3.12 8.12
C GLU A 102 32.49 -4.45 7.44
N LEU A 103 33.08 -4.66 6.27
CA LEU A 103 32.98 -5.91 5.52
C LEU A 103 34.30 -6.67 5.60
N ASN A 104 34.23 -8.00 5.61
CA ASN A 104 35.42 -8.85 5.62
C ASN A 104 36.28 -8.66 4.37
N GLU A 105 35.66 -8.52 3.19
CA GLU A 105 36.35 -8.37 1.90
C GLU A 105 35.83 -7.14 1.12
N ASN A 106 36.20 -5.94 1.57
CA ASN A 106 35.71 -4.67 1.00
C ASN A 106 35.98 -4.54 -0.52
N GLU A 107 37.18 -4.86 -0.99
CA GLU A 107 37.54 -4.75 -2.42
C GLU A 107 36.71 -5.70 -3.28
N LYS A 108 36.59 -6.96 -2.84
CA LYS A 108 35.82 -7.97 -3.57
C LYS A 108 34.34 -7.62 -3.60
N PHE A 109 33.78 -7.14 -2.48
CA PHE A 109 32.40 -6.67 -2.44
C PHE A 109 32.15 -5.52 -3.41
N ASN A 110 33.08 -4.56 -3.48
CA ASN A 110 32.97 -3.42 -4.40
C ASN A 110 33.04 -3.87 -5.87
N GLU A 111 33.98 -4.76 -6.20
CA GLU A 111 34.10 -5.36 -7.54
C GLU A 111 32.77 -6.02 -7.97
N LEU A 112 32.24 -6.90 -7.11
CA LEU A 112 30.98 -7.61 -7.37
C LEU A 112 29.78 -6.66 -7.45
N SER A 113 29.76 -5.61 -6.62
CA SER A 113 28.69 -4.60 -6.65
C SER A 113 28.69 -3.82 -7.97
N VAL A 114 29.86 -3.51 -8.53
CA VAL A 114 29.97 -2.84 -9.84
C VAL A 114 29.52 -3.76 -10.96
N ILE A 115 29.89 -5.04 -10.91
CA ILE A 115 29.42 -6.06 -11.88
C ILE A 115 27.90 -6.17 -11.81
N ALA A 116 27.33 -6.37 -10.62
CA ALA A 116 25.88 -6.48 -10.42
C ALA A 116 25.13 -5.24 -10.94
N LYS A 117 25.64 -4.03 -10.66
CA LYS A 117 25.06 -2.80 -11.21
C LYS A 117 25.03 -2.80 -12.74
N ARG A 118 26.13 -3.21 -13.39
CA ARG A 118 26.22 -3.27 -14.84
C ARG A 118 25.24 -4.29 -15.42
N GLU A 119 25.19 -5.49 -14.85
CA GLU A 119 24.27 -6.54 -15.31
C GLU A 119 22.80 -6.12 -15.16
N ILE A 120 22.44 -5.50 -14.02
CA ILE A 120 21.08 -4.98 -13.82
C ILE A 120 20.74 -3.89 -14.86
N MET A 121 21.67 -2.98 -15.17
CA MET A 121 21.42 -1.95 -16.18
C MET A 121 21.31 -2.49 -17.61
N ASN A 122 21.89 -3.67 -17.87
CA ASN A 122 21.82 -4.34 -19.17
C ASN A 122 20.61 -5.28 -19.31
N ASP A 123 19.88 -5.56 -18.21
CA ASP A 123 18.68 -6.38 -18.23
C ASP A 123 17.52 -5.66 -18.95
N SER A 124 16.72 -6.43 -19.71
CA SER A 124 15.61 -5.88 -20.50
C SER A 124 14.50 -5.25 -19.64
N GLY A 125 14.35 -5.67 -18.37
CA GLY A 125 13.40 -5.11 -17.43
C GLY A 125 13.80 -3.75 -16.87
N PHE A 126 15.08 -3.38 -16.94
CA PHE A 126 15.60 -2.12 -16.39
C PHE A 126 14.90 -0.90 -16.99
N GLU A 127 14.83 -0.84 -18.32
CA GLU A 127 14.31 0.33 -19.03
C GLU A 127 12.82 0.55 -18.73
N GLY A 128 12.02 -0.52 -18.75
CA GLY A 128 10.59 -0.46 -18.45
C GLY A 128 10.32 0.00 -17.02
N LEU A 129 10.98 -0.63 -16.03
CA LEU A 129 10.86 -0.25 -14.63
C LEU A 129 11.39 1.17 -14.37
N SER A 130 12.44 1.60 -15.05
CA SER A 130 12.99 2.95 -14.89
C SER A 130 12.11 4.02 -15.52
N LYS A 131 11.47 3.74 -16.67
CA LYS A 131 10.59 4.70 -17.37
C LYS A 131 9.19 4.78 -16.76
N TYR A 132 8.56 3.64 -16.51
CA TYR A 132 7.14 3.55 -16.20
C TYR A 132 6.87 3.02 -14.78
N GLY A 133 7.86 2.38 -14.16
CA GLY A 133 7.72 1.81 -12.81
C GLY A 133 7.01 0.48 -12.91
N THR A 134 6.56 -0.05 -11.78
CA THR A 134 5.78 -1.30 -11.80
C THR A 134 4.48 -1.14 -12.59
N SER A 135 3.92 0.08 -12.61
CA SER A 135 2.71 0.46 -13.35
C SER A 135 2.82 0.32 -14.86
N GLY A 136 4.03 0.23 -15.42
CA GLY A 136 4.22 -0.12 -16.84
C GLY A 136 3.78 -1.55 -17.18
N SER A 137 3.53 -2.39 -16.18
CA SER A 137 3.03 -3.75 -16.40
C SER A 137 1.52 -3.83 -16.63
N VAL A 138 0.75 -2.74 -16.48
CA VAL A 138 -0.71 -2.74 -16.71
C VAL A 138 -1.05 -3.22 -18.12
N SER A 139 -0.47 -2.58 -19.14
CA SER A 139 -0.73 -2.88 -20.55
C SER A 139 -0.39 -4.33 -20.93
N PRO A 140 0.84 -4.85 -20.67
CA PRO A 140 1.16 -6.22 -21.04
C PRO A 140 0.36 -7.28 -20.24
N LEU A 141 0.05 -7.04 -18.97
CA LEU A 141 -0.78 -7.98 -18.18
C LEU A 141 -2.23 -8.01 -18.68
N ASN A 142 -2.75 -6.86 -19.10
CA ASN A 142 -4.10 -6.78 -19.66
C ASN A 142 -4.19 -7.51 -21.00
N GLU A 143 -3.21 -7.32 -21.89
CA GLU A 143 -3.15 -7.96 -23.22
C GLU A 143 -3.16 -9.50 -23.14
N ILE A 144 -2.45 -10.07 -22.16
CA ILE A 144 -2.41 -11.53 -21.96
C ILE A 144 -3.58 -12.05 -21.12
N TYR A 145 -4.60 -11.22 -20.85
CA TYR A 145 -5.77 -11.58 -20.04
C TYR A 145 -5.40 -12.06 -18.62
N ALA A 146 -4.36 -11.44 -18.03
CA ALA A 146 -3.88 -11.71 -16.68
C ALA A 146 -4.12 -10.54 -15.71
N TRP A 147 -5.02 -9.61 -16.06
CA TRP A 147 -5.31 -8.41 -15.29
C TRP A 147 -6.66 -8.52 -14.58
N PRO A 148 -6.70 -8.86 -13.28
CA PRO A 148 -7.95 -9.06 -12.56
C PRO A 148 -8.80 -7.80 -12.56
N THR A 149 -10.06 -7.97 -12.93
CA THR A 149 -11.03 -6.89 -13.05
C THR A 149 -12.31 -7.28 -12.33
N ARG A 150 -12.88 -6.31 -11.59
CA ARG A 150 -14.18 -6.45 -10.94
C ARG A 150 -14.21 -7.61 -9.94
N ASN A 151 -13.42 -7.52 -8.86
CA ASN A 151 -13.22 -8.60 -7.87
C ASN A 151 -12.90 -9.97 -8.50
N PHE A 152 -11.94 -10.00 -9.43
CA PHE A 152 -11.51 -11.21 -10.17
C PHE A 152 -12.61 -11.88 -11.02
N GLN A 153 -13.76 -11.25 -11.25
CA GLN A 153 -14.80 -11.82 -12.12
C GLN A 153 -14.35 -11.89 -13.58
N LYS A 154 -13.54 -10.91 -14.00
CA LYS A 154 -12.94 -10.81 -15.33
C LYS A 154 -11.41 -10.76 -15.20
N SER A 155 -10.70 -11.05 -16.30
CA SER A 155 -9.23 -11.05 -16.35
C SER A 155 -8.66 -10.03 -17.34
N HIS A 156 -9.50 -9.10 -17.79
CA HIS A 156 -9.19 -8.03 -18.73
C HIS A 156 -10.03 -6.79 -18.38
N PHE A 157 -9.47 -5.61 -18.53
CA PHE A 157 -10.11 -4.31 -18.36
C PHE A 157 -10.05 -3.52 -19.66
N VAL A 158 -11.21 -3.11 -20.17
CA VAL A 158 -11.30 -2.39 -21.46
C VAL A 158 -10.61 -1.02 -21.44
N ASP A 159 -10.56 -0.40 -20.26
CA ASP A 159 -9.99 0.93 -20.03
C ASP A 159 -8.59 0.86 -19.37
N ALA A 160 -7.83 -0.24 -19.57
CA ALA A 160 -6.52 -0.42 -18.94
C ALA A 160 -5.50 0.66 -19.33
N ASP A 161 -5.58 1.18 -20.56
CA ASP A 161 -4.79 2.30 -21.06
C ASP A 161 -5.04 3.59 -20.27
N LYS A 162 -6.26 3.80 -19.76
CA LYS A 162 -6.63 4.97 -18.93
C LYS A 162 -6.05 4.94 -17.52
N ILE A 163 -5.39 3.86 -17.13
CA ILE A 163 -4.81 3.70 -15.79
C ILE A 163 -3.36 3.19 -15.83
N SER A 164 -2.70 3.22 -16.98
CA SER A 164 -1.37 2.64 -17.18
C SER A 164 -0.22 3.52 -16.68
N GLY A 165 0.97 2.91 -16.51
CA GLY A 165 2.20 3.64 -16.21
C GLY A 165 2.62 4.61 -17.32
N GLU A 166 2.36 4.26 -18.57
CA GLU A 166 2.58 5.13 -19.73
C GLU A 166 1.73 6.39 -19.64
N LEU A 167 0.43 6.26 -19.31
CA LEU A 167 -0.46 7.41 -19.13
C LEU A 167 0.03 8.33 -18.01
N LEU A 168 0.54 7.80 -16.89
CA LEU A 168 1.08 8.63 -15.81
C LEU A 168 2.21 9.56 -16.32
N VAL A 169 3.05 9.05 -17.22
CA VAL A 169 4.14 9.82 -17.85
C VAL A 169 3.60 10.80 -18.88
N GLU A 170 2.87 10.31 -19.88
CA GLU A 170 2.40 11.10 -21.03
C GLU A 170 1.47 12.23 -20.62
N SER A 171 0.61 11.96 -19.62
CA SER A 171 -0.29 12.97 -19.10
C SER A 171 0.37 13.95 -18.15
N GLY A 172 1.66 13.82 -17.81
CA GLY A 172 2.39 14.74 -16.92
C GLY A 172 1.95 14.68 -15.46
N ARG A 173 1.31 13.58 -15.03
CA ARG A 173 0.98 13.31 -13.62
C ARG A 173 2.21 12.83 -12.85
N LEU A 174 3.12 12.12 -13.51
CA LEU A 174 4.43 11.80 -12.96
C LEU A 174 5.25 13.08 -12.79
N LYS A 175 5.59 13.42 -11.54
CA LYS A 175 6.39 14.60 -11.20
C LYS A 175 7.85 14.26 -10.92
N LYS A 176 8.10 13.09 -10.33
CA LYS A 176 9.44 12.66 -9.97
C LYS A 176 9.55 11.14 -10.00
N ARG A 177 10.74 10.66 -10.39
CA ARG A 177 11.17 9.27 -10.22
C ARG A 177 12.14 9.21 -9.05
N THR A 178 12.04 8.20 -8.21
CA THR A 178 13.00 8.00 -7.13
C THR A 178 13.43 6.55 -7.01
N ALA A 179 14.55 6.34 -6.35
CA ALA A 179 15.10 5.02 -6.08
C ALA A 179 15.17 4.79 -4.57
N CYS A 180 15.03 3.53 -4.15
CA CYS A 180 15.47 3.12 -2.83
C CYS A 180 16.99 3.33 -2.70
N TYR A 181 17.49 3.31 -1.46
CA TYR A 181 18.92 3.44 -1.18
C TYR A 181 19.78 2.51 -2.05
N SER A 182 20.80 3.08 -2.69
CA SER A 182 21.74 2.42 -3.61
C SER A 182 21.15 1.75 -4.87
N CYS A 183 19.85 1.89 -5.13
CA CYS A 183 19.21 1.30 -6.31
C CYS A 183 19.39 2.19 -7.55
N MET A 184 19.77 1.57 -8.67
CA MET A 184 19.99 2.21 -9.97
C MET A 184 18.73 2.27 -10.85
N ILE A 185 17.68 1.51 -10.51
CA ILE A 185 16.46 1.40 -11.34
C ILE A 185 15.58 2.65 -11.22
N GLY A 186 15.34 3.12 -10.00
CA GLY A 186 14.45 4.27 -9.76
C GLY A 186 12.99 4.00 -10.11
N CYS A 187 12.45 2.85 -9.69
CA CYS A 187 11.09 2.42 -10.06
C CYS A 187 9.99 3.24 -9.36
N HIS A 188 10.26 3.83 -8.20
CA HIS A 188 9.25 4.60 -7.47
C HIS A 188 8.80 5.82 -8.26
N ARG A 189 7.51 6.08 -8.17
CA ARG A 189 6.83 7.20 -8.83
C ARG A 189 6.36 8.17 -7.77
N PHE A 190 6.45 9.46 -8.06
CA PHE A 190 5.70 10.48 -7.35
C PHE A 190 4.78 11.15 -8.32
N THR A 191 3.49 11.00 -8.07
CA THR A 191 2.43 11.52 -8.93
C THR A 191 1.64 12.60 -8.23
N GLU A 192 1.08 13.49 -9.03
CA GLU A 192 0.13 14.50 -8.61
C GLU A 192 -1.07 14.45 -9.55
N THR A 193 -2.27 14.51 -8.99
CA THR A 193 -3.52 14.48 -9.74
C THR A 193 -3.71 15.73 -10.59
N LYS A 194 -4.53 15.64 -11.64
CA LYS A 194 -4.97 16.82 -12.38
C LYS A 194 -6.40 17.21 -11.98
N GLY A 195 -6.61 18.51 -11.76
CA GLY A 195 -7.92 19.07 -11.41
C GLY A 195 -8.27 18.99 -9.92
N ASP A 196 -9.44 19.53 -9.57
CA ASP A 196 -9.81 19.78 -8.17
C ASP A 196 -10.57 18.63 -7.51
N LYS A 197 -11.28 17.79 -8.28
CA LYS A 197 -12.18 16.76 -7.73
C LYS A 197 -11.46 15.78 -6.79
N TYR A 198 -10.28 15.31 -7.20
CA TYR A 198 -9.47 14.35 -6.45
C TYR A 198 -8.08 14.89 -6.14
N LYS A 199 -7.99 16.17 -5.80
CA LYS A 199 -6.71 16.82 -5.53
C LYS A 199 -5.87 16.02 -4.53
N GLY A 200 -4.69 15.61 -4.98
CA GLY A 200 -3.80 14.74 -4.22
C GLY A 200 -2.44 14.59 -4.87
N PHE A 201 -1.48 14.18 -4.06
CA PHE A 201 -0.12 13.85 -4.52
C PHE A 201 0.44 12.73 -3.67
N GLY A 202 1.47 12.03 -4.11
CA GLY A 202 2.10 11.01 -3.28
C GLY A 202 2.98 10.05 -4.07
N GLY A 203 3.58 9.11 -3.34
CA GLY A 203 4.31 8.01 -3.96
C GLY A 203 3.38 6.97 -4.58
N GLY A 204 3.83 6.35 -5.67
CA GLY A 204 3.06 5.45 -6.51
C GLY A 204 2.22 6.20 -7.57
N PRO A 205 1.06 5.64 -7.98
CA PRO A 205 0.60 4.32 -7.60
C PRO A 205 1.50 3.24 -8.23
N GLU A 206 1.82 2.21 -7.45
CA GLU A 206 2.46 0.99 -7.95
C GLU A 206 1.40 0.12 -8.67
N LEU A 207 1.83 -0.87 -9.46
CA LEU A 207 0.96 -1.78 -10.21
C LEU A 207 -0.22 -2.32 -9.40
N GLU A 208 0.08 -2.82 -8.20
CA GLU A 208 -0.90 -3.41 -7.29
C GLU A 208 -1.94 -2.40 -6.81
N THR A 209 -1.53 -1.15 -6.56
CA THR A 209 -2.44 -0.06 -6.20
C THR A 209 -3.35 0.29 -7.38
N ILE A 210 -2.82 0.28 -8.61
CA ILE A 210 -3.62 0.47 -9.83
C ILE A 210 -4.62 -0.66 -10.02
N ASN A 211 -4.23 -1.91 -9.77
CA ASN A 211 -5.19 -3.02 -9.83
C ASN A 211 -6.27 -2.86 -8.75
N ALA A 212 -5.85 -2.67 -7.50
CA ALA A 212 -6.72 -2.72 -6.33
C ALA A 212 -7.83 -1.65 -6.34
N PHE A 213 -7.52 -0.44 -6.84
CA PHE A 213 -8.44 0.70 -6.91
C PHE A 213 -8.86 1.09 -8.33
N GLY A 214 -8.32 0.44 -9.35
CA GLY A 214 -8.66 0.68 -10.75
C GLY A 214 -9.50 -0.46 -11.31
N ALA A 215 -8.86 -1.37 -12.05
CA ALA A 215 -9.54 -2.49 -12.70
C ALA A 215 -10.32 -3.38 -11.71
N GLY A 216 -9.77 -3.62 -10.52
CA GLY A 216 -10.44 -4.40 -9.49
C GLY A 216 -11.78 -3.82 -9.07
N THR A 217 -11.90 -2.49 -8.95
CA THR A 217 -13.13 -1.75 -8.64
C THR A 217 -13.87 -1.25 -9.89
N GLU A 218 -13.39 -1.60 -11.09
CA GLU A 218 -13.88 -1.13 -12.40
C GLU A 218 -13.83 0.42 -12.57
N VAL A 219 -12.90 1.09 -11.89
CA VAL A 219 -12.66 2.53 -11.98
C VAL A 219 -11.54 2.82 -12.98
N SER A 220 -11.80 3.66 -13.99
CA SER A 220 -10.80 4.10 -14.98
C SER A 220 -10.31 5.55 -14.81
N ASP A 221 -10.69 6.20 -13.71
CA ASP A 221 -10.20 7.54 -13.37
C ASP A 221 -8.87 7.45 -12.62
N ILE A 222 -7.77 7.73 -13.31
CA ILE A 222 -6.41 7.67 -12.73
C ILE A 222 -6.20 8.66 -11.59
N ASP A 223 -6.89 9.81 -11.57
CA ASP A 223 -6.77 10.77 -10.47
C ASP A 223 -7.44 10.24 -9.19
N ALA A 224 -8.55 9.51 -9.33
CA ALA A 224 -9.16 8.80 -8.22
C ALA A 224 -8.26 7.70 -7.64
N ILE A 225 -7.56 6.96 -8.50
CA ILE A 225 -6.62 5.89 -8.11
C ILE A 225 -5.40 6.48 -7.38
N ILE A 226 -4.82 7.56 -7.92
CA ILE A 226 -3.73 8.31 -7.24
C ILE A 226 -4.22 8.77 -5.86
N LYS A 227 -5.44 9.31 -5.77
CA LYS A 227 -5.99 9.78 -4.50
C LYS A 227 -6.18 8.64 -3.50
N ALA A 228 -6.73 7.50 -3.91
CA ALA A 228 -6.89 6.34 -3.04
C ALA A 228 -5.53 5.81 -2.55
N GLY A 229 -4.53 5.75 -3.43
CA GLY A 229 -3.15 5.40 -3.07
C GLY A 229 -2.52 6.38 -2.09
N GLU A 230 -2.70 7.69 -2.30
CA GLU A 230 -2.28 8.73 -1.34
C GLU A 230 -2.92 8.49 0.04
N LEU A 231 -4.24 8.29 0.09
CA LEU A 231 -4.95 8.08 1.34
C LEU A 231 -4.44 6.83 2.08
N CYS A 232 -4.17 5.74 1.35
CA CYS A 232 -3.56 4.56 1.96
C CYS A 232 -2.17 4.85 2.54
N ASN A 233 -1.35 5.61 1.83
CA ASN A 233 -0.01 5.98 2.31
C ASN A 233 -0.07 6.85 3.57
N ILE A 234 -0.96 7.86 3.61
CA ILE A 234 -1.03 8.78 4.75
C ILE A 234 -1.76 8.17 5.95
N TYR A 235 -2.75 7.30 5.72
CA TYR A 235 -3.45 6.59 6.78
C TYR A 235 -2.72 5.34 7.28
N GLY A 236 -1.74 4.84 6.53
CA GLY A 236 -0.98 3.63 6.86
C GLY A 236 -1.79 2.36 6.59
N LEU A 237 -2.29 2.20 5.36
CA LEU A 237 -3.08 1.05 4.90
C LEU A 237 -2.34 0.28 3.80
N ASP A 238 -2.53 -1.04 3.78
CA ASP A 238 -2.16 -1.89 2.64
C ASP A 238 -3.12 -1.65 1.48
N THR A 239 -2.61 -1.14 0.35
CA THR A 239 -3.43 -0.84 -0.83
C THR A 239 -4.10 -2.08 -1.42
N ILE A 240 -3.42 -3.23 -1.42
CA ILE A 240 -3.95 -4.48 -2.00
C ILE A 240 -5.16 -4.93 -1.21
N SER A 241 -4.99 -5.06 0.10
CA SER A 241 -6.03 -5.59 0.98
C SER A 241 -7.18 -4.59 1.14
N THR A 242 -6.89 -3.28 1.17
CA THR A 242 -7.91 -2.22 1.21
C THR A 242 -8.73 -2.20 -0.07
N GLY A 243 -8.09 -2.26 -1.24
CA GLY A 243 -8.83 -2.32 -2.51
C GLY A 243 -9.63 -3.61 -2.62
N ASN A 244 -9.05 -4.79 -2.31
CA ASN A 244 -9.76 -6.07 -2.37
C ASN A 244 -11.02 -6.11 -1.48
N VAL A 245 -10.92 -5.62 -0.24
CA VAL A 245 -12.10 -5.63 0.65
C VAL A 245 -13.19 -4.67 0.14
N ILE A 246 -12.82 -3.57 -0.53
CA ILE A 246 -13.76 -2.68 -1.23
C ILE A 246 -14.37 -3.36 -2.46
N GLN A 247 -13.57 -4.10 -3.26
CA GLN A 247 -14.05 -4.87 -4.41
C GLN A 247 -15.08 -5.92 -4.00
N TRP A 248 -14.77 -6.66 -2.93
CA TRP A 248 -15.70 -7.62 -2.32
C TRP A 248 -16.98 -6.94 -1.83
N ALA A 249 -16.88 -5.74 -1.23
CA ALA A 249 -18.04 -4.99 -0.78
C ALA A 249 -18.89 -4.50 -1.97
N MET A 250 -18.27 -4.10 -3.08
CA MET A 250 -18.97 -3.74 -4.31
C MET A 250 -19.72 -4.93 -4.93
N GLU A 251 -19.08 -6.10 -4.98
CA GLU A 251 -19.75 -7.33 -5.45
C GLU A 251 -20.90 -7.74 -4.51
N SER A 252 -20.69 -7.62 -3.20
CA SER A 252 -21.73 -7.89 -2.21
C SER A 252 -22.92 -6.94 -2.33
N TYR A 253 -22.67 -5.67 -2.69
CA TYR A 253 -23.73 -4.69 -2.94
C TYR A 253 -24.51 -5.03 -4.21
N GLU A 254 -23.84 -5.40 -5.29
CA GLU A 254 -24.49 -5.84 -6.53
C GLU A 254 -25.36 -7.09 -6.33
N LYS A 255 -24.92 -8.02 -5.48
CA LYS A 255 -25.68 -9.22 -5.11
C LYS A 255 -26.79 -8.95 -4.07
N GLY A 256 -26.97 -7.71 -3.61
CA GLY A 256 -27.98 -7.34 -2.62
C GLY A 256 -27.69 -7.85 -1.20
N VAL A 257 -26.47 -8.29 -0.92
CA VAL A 257 -26.03 -8.74 0.41
C VAL A 257 -25.81 -7.53 1.33
N ILE A 258 -25.18 -6.49 0.77
CA ILE A 258 -24.96 -5.16 1.37
C ILE A 258 -25.89 -4.17 0.68
N THR A 259 -26.41 -3.20 1.41
CA THR A 259 -27.32 -2.17 0.91
C THR A 259 -26.87 -0.77 1.33
N LYS A 260 -27.50 0.28 0.77
CA LYS A 260 -27.29 1.68 1.19
C LYS A 260 -27.45 1.90 2.70
N LYS A 261 -28.31 1.09 3.35
CA LYS A 261 -28.57 1.20 4.79
C LYS A 261 -27.34 0.81 5.60
N ASP A 262 -26.58 -0.17 5.12
CA ASP A 262 -25.39 -0.68 5.81
C ASP A 262 -24.19 0.26 5.66
N THR A 263 -24.20 1.11 4.63
CA THR A 263 -23.06 1.92 4.16
C THR A 263 -23.26 3.43 4.34
N ASP A 264 -24.13 3.86 5.27
CA ASP A 264 -24.44 5.27 5.51
C ASP A 264 -24.88 6.03 4.23
N GLY A 265 -25.64 5.36 3.36
CA GLY A 265 -26.14 5.89 2.10
C GLY A 265 -25.18 5.78 0.91
N ILE A 266 -23.97 5.25 1.09
CA ILE A 266 -22.97 5.16 0.02
C ILE A 266 -23.28 4.00 -0.93
N GLU A 267 -23.34 4.27 -2.23
CA GLU A 267 -23.55 3.25 -3.26
C GLU A 267 -22.24 2.57 -3.66
N LEU A 268 -21.99 1.39 -3.11
CA LEU A 268 -20.85 0.54 -3.45
C LEU A 268 -21.07 -0.18 -4.79
N LYS A 269 -21.26 0.57 -5.87
CA LYS A 269 -21.30 0.03 -7.23
C LYS A 269 -19.90 0.00 -7.81
N PHE A 270 -19.58 -1.03 -8.58
CA PHE A 270 -18.39 -1.03 -9.44
C PHE A 270 -18.38 0.21 -10.34
N GLY A 271 -17.20 0.80 -10.55
CA GLY A 271 -17.00 2.06 -11.26
C GLY A 271 -17.25 3.33 -10.44
N ASN A 272 -17.75 3.23 -9.20
CA ASN A 272 -17.99 4.41 -8.36
C ASN A 272 -16.71 4.84 -7.61
N SER A 273 -15.95 5.76 -8.22
CA SER A 273 -14.70 6.30 -7.65
C SER A 273 -14.89 7.06 -6.34
N GLU A 274 -16.00 7.80 -6.17
CA GLU A 274 -16.28 8.54 -4.94
C GLU A 274 -16.54 7.60 -3.75
N ALA A 275 -17.34 6.55 -3.98
CA ALA A 275 -17.61 5.54 -2.98
C ALA A 275 -16.34 4.78 -2.58
N MET A 276 -15.50 4.43 -3.56
CA MET A 276 -14.21 3.78 -3.34
C MET A 276 -13.30 4.62 -2.43
N ILE A 277 -13.09 5.91 -2.76
CA ILE A 277 -12.23 6.81 -1.98
C ILE A 277 -12.79 6.98 -0.56
N LYS A 278 -14.10 7.17 -0.42
CA LYS A 278 -14.74 7.35 0.89
C LYS A 278 -14.63 6.11 1.78
N MET A 279 -14.62 4.91 1.20
CA MET A 279 -14.38 3.68 1.96
C MET A 279 -12.96 3.59 2.50
N VAL A 280 -11.94 4.09 1.80
CA VAL A 280 -10.55 4.09 2.30
C VAL A 280 -10.46 4.84 3.63
N GLU A 281 -11.07 6.03 3.71
CA GLU A 281 -11.10 6.84 4.93
C GLU A 281 -11.90 6.14 6.04
N LYS A 282 -13.11 5.65 5.74
CA LYS A 282 -13.93 4.96 6.74
C LYS A 282 -13.25 3.70 7.28
N ILE A 283 -12.48 2.98 6.46
CA ILE A 283 -11.65 1.84 6.90
C ILE A 283 -10.57 2.30 7.88
N ALA A 284 -9.80 3.34 7.53
CA ALA A 284 -8.72 3.85 8.38
C ALA A 284 -9.19 4.26 9.79
N TYR A 285 -10.40 4.81 9.88
CA TYR A 285 -10.98 5.30 11.13
C TYR A 285 -12.00 4.34 11.76
N ARG A 286 -12.21 3.15 11.17
CA ARG A 286 -13.24 2.19 11.61
C ARG A 286 -14.62 2.84 11.78
N ASP A 287 -15.00 3.69 10.83
CA ASP A 287 -16.25 4.46 10.87
C ASP A 287 -17.38 3.76 10.09
N GLY A 288 -18.52 3.54 10.74
CA GLY A 288 -19.68 2.85 10.16
C GLY A 288 -19.30 1.50 9.54
N PHE A 289 -19.67 1.28 8.28
CA PHE A 289 -19.29 0.06 7.56
C PHE A 289 -17.78 -0.15 7.42
N GLY A 290 -16.99 0.92 7.55
CA GLY A 290 -15.53 0.84 7.56
C GLY A 290 -14.98 -0.02 8.69
N ASP A 291 -15.66 -0.14 9.84
CA ASP A 291 -15.25 -1.06 10.91
C ASP A 291 -15.33 -2.53 10.50
N VAL A 292 -16.33 -2.89 9.67
CA VAL A 292 -16.47 -4.24 9.13
C VAL A 292 -15.34 -4.54 8.15
N LEU A 293 -15.05 -3.60 7.24
CA LEU A 293 -14.03 -3.74 6.21
C LEU A 293 -12.60 -3.70 6.79
N ALA A 294 -12.38 -2.97 7.89
CA ALA A 294 -11.10 -2.90 8.60
C ALA A 294 -10.59 -4.24 9.16
N GLU A 295 -11.41 -5.29 9.12
CA GLU A 295 -11.07 -6.63 9.59
C GLU A 295 -10.36 -7.50 8.55
N GLY A 296 -10.32 -7.04 7.29
CA GLY A 296 -9.94 -7.83 6.12
C GLY A 296 -11.11 -8.67 5.57
N VAL A 297 -11.02 -9.08 4.31
CA VAL A 297 -12.11 -9.69 3.53
C VAL A 297 -12.64 -10.97 4.14
N LYS A 298 -11.75 -11.81 4.70
CA LYS A 298 -12.16 -13.08 5.34
C LYS A 298 -13.15 -12.82 6.48
N ARG A 299 -12.78 -11.93 7.41
CA ARG A 299 -13.59 -11.63 8.59
C ARG A 299 -14.77 -10.72 8.25
N ALA A 300 -14.62 -9.82 7.28
CA ALA A 300 -15.72 -9.02 6.78
C ALA A 300 -16.82 -9.92 6.19
N ALA A 301 -16.45 -10.94 5.40
CA ALA A 301 -17.38 -11.91 4.85
C ALA A 301 -18.03 -12.80 5.90
N GLU A 302 -17.28 -13.24 6.91
CA GLU A 302 -17.84 -13.96 8.07
C GLU A 302 -18.87 -13.09 8.83
N LYS A 303 -18.56 -11.82 9.08
CA LYS A 303 -19.45 -10.88 9.79
C LYS A 303 -20.71 -10.56 9.00
N VAL A 304 -20.58 -10.31 7.70
CA VAL A 304 -21.72 -9.98 6.82
C VAL A 304 -22.59 -11.22 6.55
N GLY A 305 -21.99 -12.40 6.47
CA GLY A 305 -22.70 -13.65 6.25
C GLY A 305 -23.33 -13.72 4.87
N LYS A 306 -24.51 -14.37 4.76
CA LYS A 306 -25.26 -14.55 3.51
C LYS A 306 -24.42 -15.13 2.36
N ASP A 307 -23.58 -16.12 2.69
CA ASP A 307 -22.64 -16.76 1.76
C ASP A 307 -21.64 -15.83 1.06
N SER A 308 -21.42 -14.63 1.59
CA SER A 308 -20.50 -13.65 0.98
C SER A 308 -19.04 -14.06 0.97
N TRP A 309 -18.67 -15.11 1.71
CA TRP A 309 -17.36 -15.75 1.63
C TRP A 309 -17.07 -16.35 0.25
N LYS A 310 -18.10 -16.66 -0.56
CA LYS A 310 -17.95 -17.26 -1.90
C LYS A 310 -17.24 -16.35 -2.91
N TRP A 311 -17.23 -15.04 -2.69
CA TRP A 311 -16.51 -14.07 -3.51
C TRP A 311 -15.47 -13.28 -2.71
N ALA A 312 -15.10 -13.76 -1.52
CA ALA A 312 -13.96 -13.25 -0.77
C ALA A 312 -12.67 -13.90 -1.31
N VAL A 313 -11.91 -13.16 -2.12
CA VAL A 313 -10.70 -13.67 -2.78
C VAL A 313 -9.50 -13.55 -1.83
N GLU A 314 -9.19 -14.63 -1.11
CA GLU A 314 -8.14 -14.67 -0.09
C GLU A 314 -7.44 -16.03 0.00
N GLY A 315 -6.22 -16.02 0.56
CA GLY A 315 -5.53 -17.21 1.04
C GLY A 315 -5.01 -17.03 2.47
N LYS A 316 -5.43 -17.89 3.40
CA LYS A 316 -5.06 -17.88 4.84
C LYS A 316 -5.46 -16.60 5.58
N GLY A 317 -6.49 -15.91 5.12
CA GLY A 317 -6.98 -14.65 5.66
C GLY A 317 -6.27 -13.41 5.14
N LEU A 318 -5.44 -13.54 4.11
CA LEU A 318 -4.78 -12.45 3.42
C LEU A 318 -5.32 -12.36 1.98
N GLU A 319 -5.70 -11.16 1.55
CA GLU A 319 -6.30 -10.89 0.24
C GLU A 319 -5.34 -11.26 -0.90
N GLN A 320 -5.85 -11.77 -2.03
CA GLN A 320 -4.98 -12.09 -3.16
C GLN A 320 -4.42 -10.81 -3.81
N SER A 321 -3.13 -10.80 -4.16
CA SER A 321 -2.56 -9.72 -4.99
C SER A 321 -3.15 -9.74 -6.41
N GLY A 322 -2.92 -8.69 -7.19
CA GLY A 322 -3.50 -8.44 -8.51
C GLY A 322 -3.00 -9.36 -9.64
N VAL A 323 -2.99 -10.67 -9.41
CA VAL A 323 -2.61 -11.70 -10.37
C VAL A 323 -3.77 -12.65 -10.59
N ASP A 324 -4.18 -12.84 -11.85
CA ASP A 324 -5.22 -13.81 -12.19
C ASP A 324 -4.66 -15.23 -12.23
N THR A 325 -5.00 -16.03 -11.22
CA THR A 325 -4.48 -17.39 -11.04
C THR A 325 -5.02 -18.39 -12.06
N ARG A 326 -6.08 -18.05 -12.81
CA ARG A 326 -6.62 -18.91 -13.89
C ARG A 326 -5.65 -19.01 -15.07
N VAL A 327 -4.92 -17.93 -15.34
CA VAL A 327 -3.88 -17.89 -16.39
C VAL A 327 -2.48 -18.10 -15.81
N ALA A 328 -2.22 -17.66 -14.58
CA ALA A 328 -0.92 -17.77 -13.91
C ALA A 328 -0.88 -18.93 -12.88
N LYS A 329 -0.93 -20.19 -13.35
CA LYS A 329 -1.01 -21.38 -12.48
C LYS A 329 0.14 -21.53 -11.47
N GLY A 330 1.35 -21.07 -11.82
CA GLY A 330 2.49 -21.04 -10.88
C GLY A 330 2.21 -20.16 -9.66
N TYR A 331 1.53 -19.03 -9.85
CA TYR A 331 1.09 -18.16 -8.75
C TYR A 331 -0.02 -18.80 -7.91
N ALA A 332 -0.90 -19.60 -8.52
CA ALA A 332 -1.92 -20.33 -7.77
C ALA A 332 -1.28 -21.25 -6.70
N LEU A 333 -0.24 -22.01 -7.10
CA LEU A 333 0.53 -22.83 -6.17
C LEU A 333 1.27 -21.96 -5.15
N ALA A 334 1.93 -20.88 -5.61
CA ALA A 334 2.66 -19.98 -4.73
C ALA A 334 1.77 -19.41 -3.62
N PHE A 335 0.58 -18.89 -3.94
CA PHE A 335 -0.38 -18.37 -2.95
C PHE A 335 -0.91 -19.47 -2.02
N ALA A 336 -1.18 -20.68 -2.55
CA ALA A 336 -1.65 -21.79 -1.73
C ALA A 336 -0.63 -22.20 -0.66
N VAL A 337 0.68 -22.17 -0.97
CA VAL A 337 1.74 -22.61 -0.05
C VAL A 337 2.46 -21.48 0.69
N ASN A 338 2.24 -20.22 0.32
CA ASN A 338 2.91 -19.09 0.96
C ASN A 338 2.55 -19.02 2.46
N PRO A 339 3.55 -19.04 3.39
CA PRO A 339 3.28 -19.09 4.82
C PRO A 339 2.53 -17.86 5.35
N ARG A 340 2.67 -16.69 4.70
CA ARG A 340 1.98 -15.47 5.15
C ARG A 340 0.55 -15.32 4.63
N GLY A 341 0.12 -16.20 3.73
CA GLY A 341 -1.10 -16.04 2.94
C GLY A 341 -0.83 -15.59 1.49
N ALA A 342 -1.90 -15.31 0.75
CA ALA A 342 -1.83 -14.91 -0.67
C ALA A 342 -1.03 -13.62 -0.87
#